data_AF-A0A9W9YL12-F1
#
_entry.id   AF-A0A9W9YL12-F1
#
_cell.length_a   1.000
_cell.length_b   1.000
_cell.length_c   1.000
_cell.angle_alpha   90.00
_cell.angle_beta   90.00
_cell.angle_gamma   90.00
#
_symmetry.space_group_name_H-M   'P 1'
#
loop_
_entity.id
_entity.type
_entity.pdbx_description
1 polymer ?
#
loop_
_entity_poly.entity_id
_entity_poly.type
_entity_poly.pdbx_seq_one_letter_code
_entity_poly.pdbx_strand_id
1 'polypeptide(L)'
;MIPAKKAFGDVDKWDDQVLGRLCDVLEALPVRDILKLASDAVTKAIDTLVKYDFTFPQAKAIIAKLKEEWKDIKTWSTAQLQKLGKLLKDFSVQDLKSLAKEQFQAIKDILSKLKLSAGQLRVLAAKVKELVGSPDKWTKDNIKELGNLVAGFLPSELKQIGAQVVKDSLQFFKDVDFDLDQVQVIVEKLKSSIDLSQLNKDDVVALGKAIDGFLSSDIGKMTQTVVFIAFPEMKIAKDVAMPILRQFIKKVLTLAKKVRTKWGDINATDSDESDSPSWGFLNLKKLGHIALGIAKEELRDLPIRGIEDAIDVLGREKDWDRGQILMVLTRLREYWEMENLDFSNFTEVDINSLGTFLRGLAQDELKKLPEKILLTAIRRLGEETGLPEDKLKARAYLAVEHFKSQTGVDILNSSHIEDLGSLVAGLDRKTLRNIAKDAFIDNLYNIARAKGYDVKKVEEYSQAGQTTL
;
A
#
# COMPACT_ATOMS: atom_id res chain seq x y z
N MET A 1 13.07 -4.66 -16.28
CA MET A 1 13.15 -5.55 -17.46
C MET A 1 14.29 -5.28 -18.44
N ILE A 2 14.49 -4.07 -18.98
CA ILE A 2 15.58 -3.83 -19.97
C ILE A 2 16.97 -4.25 -19.44
N PRO A 3 17.38 -3.79 -18.24
CA PRO A 3 18.69 -4.21 -17.71
C PRO A 3 18.76 -5.71 -17.40
N ALA A 4 17.66 -6.30 -16.92
CA ALA A 4 17.58 -7.75 -16.67
C ALA A 4 17.86 -8.59 -17.91
N LYS A 5 17.27 -8.23 -19.06
CA LYS A 5 17.54 -8.94 -20.33
C LYS A 5 18.98 -8.73 -20.82
N LYS A 6 19.57 -7.55 -20.57
CA LYS A 6 20.99 -7.30 -20.85
C LYS A 6 21.90 -8.16 -19.94
N ALA A 7 21.51 -8.34 -18.68
CA ALA A 7 22.30 -9.06 -17.69
C ALA A 7 22.21 -10.58 -17.86
N PHE A 8 21.01 -11.11 -18.04
CA PHE A 8 20.72 -12.54 -18.03
C PHE A 8 20.43 -13.12 -19.43
N GLY A 9 20.44 -12.29 -20.48
CA GLY A 9 20.11 -12.71 -21.84
C GLY A 9 18.61 -12.73 -22.10
N ASP A 10 18.23 -13.34 -23.22
CA ASP A 10 16.84 -13.49 -23.62
C ASP A 10 16.05 -14.38 -22.64
N VAL A 11 14.76 -14.06 -22.49
CA VAL A 11 13.89 -14.66 -21.45
C VAL A 11 13.68 -16.16 -21.66
N ASP A 12 13.75 -16.63 -22.90
CA ASP A 12 13.68 -18.07 -23.24
C ASP A 12 14.86 -18.88 -22.72
N LYS A 13 15.95 -18.22 -22.31
CA LYS A 13 17.14 -18.85 -21.71
C LYS A 13 17.19 -18.74 -20.19
N TRP A 14 16.19 -18.12 -19.56
CA TRP A 14 16.16 -17.95 -18.11
C TRP A 14 15.77 -19.26 -17.42
N ASP A 15 16.63 -19.73 -16.52
CA ASP A 15 16.38 -20.87 -15.65
C ASP A 15 15.78 -20.44 -14.31
N ASP A 16 15.57 -21.40 -13.41
CA ASP A 16 15.04 -21.15 -12.07
C ASP A 16 15.97 -20.30 -11.20
N GLN A 17 17.28 -20.36 -11.41
CA GLN A 17 18.24 -19.53 -10.68
C GLN A 17 18.13 -18.07 -11.10
N VAL A 18 17.97 -17.79 -12.40
CA VAL A 18 17.73 -16.44 -12.91
C VAL A 18 16.41 -15.92 -12.37
N LEU A 19 15.32 -16.69 -12.45
CA LEU A 19 14.02 -16.29 -11.88
C LEU A 19 14.14 -16.03 -10.37
N GLY A 20 14.88 -16.88 -9.64
CA GLY A 20 15.21 -16.73 -8.24
C GLY A 20 15.87 -15.40 -7.87
N ARG A 21 16.71 -14.87 -8.78
CA ARG A 21 17.48 -13.64 -8.55
C ARG A 21 16.72 -12.36 -8.86
N LEU A 22 15.63 -12.42 -9.63
CA LEU A 22 14.97 -11.22 -10.17
C LEU A 22 14.17 -10.40 -9.16
N CYS A 23 13.96 -10.89 -7.93
CA CYS A 23 13.23 -10.17 -6.88
C CYS A 23 11.88 -9.60 -7.40
N ASP A 24 11.49 -8.39 -6.98
CA ASP A 24 10.21 -7.76 -7.42
C ASP A 24 10.19 -7.40 -8.91
N VAL A 25 11.33 -7.48 -9.61
CA VAL A 25 11.37 -7.29 -11.07
C VAL A 25 10.53 -8.35 -11.79
N LEU A 26 10.30 -9.51 -11.16
CA LEU A 26 9.39 -10.54 -11.67
C LEU A 26 7.96 -10.01 -11.88
N GLU A 27 7.45 -9.13 -11.01
CA GLU A 27 6.10 -8.54 -11.15
C GLU A 27 5.99 -7.64 -12.38
N ALA A 28 7.12 -7.09 -12.85
CA ALA A 28 7.17 -6.29 -14.06
C ALA A 28 7.34 -7.13 -15.35
N LEU A 29 7.39 -8.47 -15.25
CA LEU A 29 7.61 -9.35 -16.39
C LEU A 29 6.39 -9.34 -17.33
N PRO A 30 6.51 -8.89 -18.59
CA PRO A 30 5.38 -8.88 -19.51
C PRO A 30 4.84 -10.28 -19.77
N VAL A 31 3.52 -10.40 -19.97
CA VAL A 31 2.86 -11.69 -20.29
C VAL A 31 3.55 -12.40 -21.46
N ARG A 32 3.90 -11.67 -22.53
CA ARG A 32 4.63 -12.22 -23.69
C ARG A 32 6.00 -12.82 -23.35
N ASP A 33 6.64 -12.31 -22.29
CA ASP A 33 7.94 -12.79 -21.84
C ASP A 33 7.74 -14.01 -20.93
N ILE A 34 6.73 -14.02 -20.05
CA ILE A 34 6.34 -15.22 -19.28
C ILE A 34 6.05 -16.40 -20.22
N LEU A 35 5.32 -16.17 -21.31
CA LEU A 35 4.98 -17.20 -22.28
C LEU A 35 6.21 -17.75 -23.04
N LYS A 36 7.34 -17.04 -23.02
CA LYS A 36 8.61 -17.51 -23.60
C LYS A 36 9.47 -18.32 -22.63
N LEU A 37 9.21 -18.24 -21.32
CA LEU A 37 9.93 -19.04 -20.34
C LEU A 37 9.74 -20.54 -20.61
N ALA A 38 10.79 -21.31 -20.34
CA ALA A 38 10.69 -22.77 -20.33
C ALA A 38 9.76 -23.23 -19.20
N SER A 39 8.92 -24.24 -19.46
CA SER A 39 7.96 -24.76 -18.49
C SER A 39 8.65 -25.37 -17.26
N ASP A 40 9.80 -26.03 -17.47
CA ASP A 40 10.61 -26.61 -16.40
C ASP A 40 11.23 -25.53 -15.49
N ALA A 41 11.68 -24.40 -16.05
CA ALA A 41 12.17 -23.26 -15.29
C ALA A 41 11.07 -22.66 -14.38
N VAL A 42 9.85 -22.49 -14.92
CA VAL A 42 8.70 -21.97 -14.15
C VAL A 42 8.30 -22.93 -13.03
N THR A 43 8.27 -24.24 -13.30
CA THR A 43 7.90 -25.23 -12.28
C THR A 43 8.94 -25.35 -11.16
N LYS A 44 10.24 -25.32 -11.48
CA LYS A 44 11.32 -25.29 -10.48
C LYS A 44 11.32 -24.00 -9.66
N ALA A 45 11.00 -22.86 -10.28
CA ALA A 45 10.95 -21.56 -9.61
C ALA A 45 9.63 -21.28 -8.88
N ILE A 46 8.66 -22.22 -8.83
CA ILE A 46 7.33 -21.92 -8.32
C ILE A 46 7.32 -21.41 -6.88
N ASP A 47 8.18 -21.97 -6.01
CA ASP A 47 8.31 -21.56 -4.60
C ASP A 47 8.79 -20.10 -4.45
N THR A 48 9.48 -19.58 -5.47
CA THR A 48 9.84 -18.15 -5.57
C THR A 48 8.69 -17.34 -6.15
N LEU A 49 8.11 -17.78 -7.27
CA LEU A 49 7.08 -17.03 -7.99
C LEU A 49 5.85 -16.75 -7.11
N VAL A 50 5.42 -17.71 -6.30
CA VAL A 50 4.22 -17.57 -5.46
C VAL A 50 4.34 -16.51 -4.36
N LYS A 51 5.53 -15.94 -4.13
CA LYS A 51 5.74 -14.82 -3.19
C LYS A 51 5.26 -13.48 -3.78
N TYR A 52 5.19 -13.36 -5.10
CA TYR A 52 4.93 -12.11 -5.81
C TYR A 52 3.47 -11.96 -6.25
N ASP A 53 2.98 -10.72 -6.30
CA ASP A 53 1.61 -10.41 -6.72
C ASP A 53 1.51 -10.15 -8.22
N PHE A 54 1.42 -11.24 -8.97
CA PHE A 54 1.18 -11.18 -10.40
C PHE A 54 -0.21 -10.63 -10.72
N THR A 55 -0.28 -9.81 -11.77
CA THR A 55 -1.55 -9.44 -12.39
C THR A 55 -2.27 -10.67 -12.93
N PHE A 56 -3.60 -10.62 -13.04
CA PHE A 56 -4.40 -11.74 -13.55
C PHE A 56 -3.88 -12.30 -14.91
N PRO A 57 -3.52 -11.47 -15.92
CA PRO A 57 -2.93 -11.98 -17.15
C PRO A 57 -1.58 -12.69 -16.97
N GLN A 58 -0.73 -12.21 -16.05
CA GLN A 58 0.57 -12.84 -15.75
C GLN A 58 0.37 -14.17 -15.02
N ALA A 59 -0.47 -14.21 -13.98
CA ALA A 59 -0.79 -15.42 -13.25
C ALA A 59 -1.37 -16.50 -14.17
N LYS A 60 -2.25 -16.14 -15.10
CA LYS A 60 -2.77 -17.04 -16.12
C LYS A 60 -1.68 -17.61 -17.03
N ALA A 61 -0.71 -16.80 -17.43
CA ALA A 61 0.43 -17.27 -18.22
C ALA A 61 1.34 -18.21 -17.42
N ILE A 62 1.57 -17.94 -16.13
CA ILE A 62 2.30 -18.85 -15.23
C ILE A 62 1.56 -20.19 -15.10
N ILE A 63 0.25 -20.17 -14.84
CA ILE A 63 -0.58 -21.39 -14.76
C ILE A 63 -0.54 -22.17 -16.08
N ALA A 64 -0.55 -21.50 -17.23
CA ALA A 64 -0.41 -22.15 -18.53
C ALA A 64 0.94 -22.88 -18.64
N LYS A 65 2.04 -22.27 -18.19
CA LYS A 65 3.37 -22.91 -18.14
C LYS A 65 3.43 -24.10 -17.20
N LEU A 66 2.76 -24.04 -16.05
CA LEU A 66 2.63 -25.19 -15.15
C LEU A 66 1.86 -26.33 -15.83
N LYS A 67 0.81 -26.04 -16.61
CA LYS A 67 0.03 -27.04 -17.36
C LYS A 67 0.80 -27.67 -18.52
N GLU A 68 1.75 -26.96 -19.14
CA GLU A 68 2.64 -27.55 -20.17
C GLU A 68 3.44 -28.73 -19.60
N GLU A 69 3.98 -28.55 -18.38
CA GLU A 69 4.80 -29.53 -17.68
C GLU A 69 3.97 -30.59 -16.95
N TRP A 70 3.07 -30.16 -16.06
CA TRP A 70 2.30 -31.03 -15.16
C TRP A 70 1.00 -31.56 -15.77
N LYS A 71 0.71 -31.20 -17.04
CA LYS A 71 -0.49 -31.60 -17.78
C LYS A 71 -1.79 -31.11 -17.14
N ASP A 72 -2.82 -31.94 -17.11
CA ASP A 72 -4.16 -31.60 -16.61
C ASP A 72 -4.13 -31.38 -15.09
N ILE A 73 -4.87 -30.39 -14.59
CA ILE A 73 -4.98 -30.11 -13.15
C ILE A 73 -5.46 -31.34 -12.37
N LYS A 74 -6.28 -32.19 -13.00
CA LYS A 74 -6.73 -33.45 -12.39
C LYS A 74 -5.59 -34.40 -12.04
N THR A 75 -4.45 -34.30 -12.74
CA THR A 75 -3.27 -35.14 -12.50
C THR A 75 -2.26 -34.50 -11.56
N TRP A 76 -2.50 -33.27 -11.11
CA TRP A 76 -1.59 -32.59 -10.18
C TRP A 76 -1.68 -33.21 -8.79
N SER A 77 -0.55 -33.48 -8.18
CA SER A 77 -0.50 -33.95 -6.79
C SER A 77 -1.01 -32.88 -5.81
N THR A 78 -1.45 -33.31 -4.63
CA THR A 78 -1.82 -32.41 -3.53
C THR A 78 -0.67 -31.48 -3.14
N ALA A 79 0.56 -31.99 -3.12
CA ALA A 79 1.76 -31.20 -2.84
C ALA A 79 2.01 -30.11 -3.89
N GLN A 80 1.81 -30.41 -5.19
CA GLN A 80 1.91 -29.40 -6.25
C GLN A 80 0.87 -28.29 -6.08
N LEU A 81 -0.38 -28.64 -5.78
CA LEU A 81 -1.44 -27.65 -5.58
C LEU A 81 -1.21 -26.77 -4.35
N GLN A 82 -0.74 -27.36 -3.24
CA GLN A 82 -0.42 -26.61 -2.03
C GLN A 82 0.70 -25.58 -2.25
N LYS A 83 1.71 -25.92 -3.06
CA LYS A 83 2.81 -25.00 -3.41
C LYS A 83 2.33 -23.72 -4.10
N LEU A 84 1.19 -23.74 -4.78
CA LEU A 84 0.70 -22.59 -5.55
C LEU A 84 0.22 -21.43 -4.67
N GLY A 85 -0.14 -21.69 -3.41
CA GLY A 85 -0.54 -20.67 -2.45
C GLY A 85 -1.57 -19.69 -3.04
N LYS A 86 -1.21 -18.41 -3.13
CA LYS A 86 -2.09 -17.36 -3.64
C LYS A 86 -2.42 -17.45 -5.14
N LEU A 87 -1.62 -18.14 -5.95
CA LEU A 87 -1.92 -18.34 -7.39
C LEU A 87 -3.19 -19.17 -7.62
N LEU A 88 -3.65 -19.92 -6.61
CA LEU A 88 -4.93 -20.63 -6.67
C LEU A 88 -6.11 -19.70 -6.91
N LYS A 89 -6.03 -18.41 -6.55
CA LYS A 89 -7.08 -17.41 -6.83
C LYS A 89 -7.28 -17.16 -8.33
N ASP A 90 -6.26 -17.43 -9.14
CA ASP A 90 -6.26 -17.17 -10.59
C ASP A 90 -6.65 -18.41 -11.41
N PHE A 91 -7.02 -19.51 -10.76
CA PHE A 91 -7.58 -20.69 -11.42
C PHE A 91 -8.91 -20.35 -12.09
N SER A 92 -9.14 -20.86 -13.30
CA SER A 92 -10.44 -20.69 -13.93
C SER A 92 -11.53 -21.48 -13.19
N VAL A 93 -12.79 -21.12 -13.43
CA VAL A 93 -13.95 -21.86 -12.90
C VAL A 93 -13.90 -23.34 -13.31
N GLN A 94 -13.44 -23.64 -14.53
CA GLN A 94 -13.28 -25.02 -15.01
C GLN A 94 -12.13 -25.75 -14.30
N ASP A 95 -11.03 -25.06 -14.03
CA ASP A 95 -9.90 -25.60 -13.29
C ASP A 95 -10.34 -26.03 -11.88
N LEU A 96 -11.04 -25.16 -11.15
CA LEU A 96 -11.58 -25.47 -9.83
C LEU A 96 -12.62 -26.59 -9.86
N LYS A 97 -13.48 -26.62 -10.90
CA LYS A 97 -14.47 -27.68 -11.09
C LYS A 97 -13.82 -29.04 -11.31
N SER A 98 -12.66 -29.06 -11.97
CA SER A 98 -11.93 -30.27 -12.32
C SER A 98 -11.27 -30.95 -11.12
N LEU A 99 -11.05 -30.24 -10.01
CA LEU A 99 -10.38 -30.77 -8.83
C LEU A 99 -11.10 -32.01 -8.27
N ALA A 100 -10.31 -33.06 -8.01
CA ALA A 100 -10.74 -34.22 -7.25
C ALA A 100 -11.03 -33.84 -5.78
N LYS A 101 -11.75 -34.70 -5.06
CA LYS A 101 -12.14 -34.45 -3.67
C LYS A 101 -10.92 -34.27 -2.77
N GLU A 102 -9.92 -35.12 -2.95
CA GLU A 102 -8.67 -35.14 -2.17
C GLU A 102 -7.81 -33.90 -2.47
N GLN A 103 -7.77 -33.49 -3.74
CA GLN A 103 -7.10 -32.26 -4.17
C GLN A 103 -7.73 -31.03 -3.53
N PHE A 104 -9.06 -30.91 -3.63
CA PHE A 104 -9.79 -29.80 -3.02
C PHE A 104 -9.61 -29.77 -1.50
N GLN A 105 -9.71 -30.92 -0.83
CA GLN A 105 -9.48 -31.02 0.61
C GLN A 105 -8.07 -30.53 1.01
N ALA A 106 -7.04 -30.86 0.24
CA ALA A 106 -5.66 -30.47 0.53
C ALA A 106 -5.39 -28.95 0.41
N ILE A 107 -6.21 -28.21 -0.35
CA ILE A 107 -6.05 -26.76 -0.57
C ILE A 107 -7.20 -25.91 -0.03
N LYS A 108 -8.23 -26.53 0.57
CA LYS A 108 -9.42 -25.87 1.11
C LYS A 108 -9.05 -24.68 2.01
N ASP A 109 -8.12 -24.89 2.93
CA ASP A 109 -7.71 -23.88 3.92
C ASP A 109 -6.92 -22.71 3.32
N ILE A 110 -6.31 -22.94 2.15
CA ILE A 110 -5.66 -21.86 1.38
C ILE A 110 -6.75 -21.07 0.67
N LEU A 111 -7.64 -21.75 -0.08
CA LEU A 111 -8.73 -21.13 -0.83
C LEU A 111 -9.68 -20.33 0.07
N SER A 112 -9.93 -20.77 1.31
CA SER A 112 -10.81 -20.07 2.27
C SER A 112 -10.31 -18.70 2.70
N LYS A 113 -9.03 -18.39 2.45
CA LYS A 113 -8.40 -17.09 2.79
C LYS A 113 -8.20 -16.20 1.57
N LEU A 114 -8.44 -16.70 0.36
CA LEU A 114 -8.23 -15.95 -0.87
C LEU A 114 -9.47 -15.13 -1.24
N LYS A 115 -9.25 -14.02 -1.95
CA LYS A 115 -10.32 -13.27 -2.62
C LYS A 115 -10.61 -13.93 -3.96
N LEU A 116 -11.80 -14.51 -4.07
CA LEU A 116 -12.24 -15.30 -5.21
C LEU A 116 -13.45 -14.62 -5.86
N SER A 117 -13.60 -14.76 -7.17
CA SER A 117 -14.80 -14.28 -7.88
C SER A 117 -16.04 -15.09 -7.50
N ALA A 118 -17.22 -14.48 -7.66
CA ALA A 118 -18.50 -15.14 -7.40
C ALA A 118 -18.65 -16.49 -8.15
N GLY A 119 -18.18 -16.57 -9.40
CA GLY A 119 -18.21 -17.82 -10.18
C GLY A 119 -17.30 -18.92 -9.61
N GLN A 120 -16.12 -18.56 -9.11
CA GLN A 120 -15.21 -19.51 -8.44
C GLN A 120 -15.80 -19.97 -7.11
N LEU A 121 -16.27 -19.02 -6.29
CA LEU A 121 -16.92 -19.31 -5.01
C LEU A 121 -18.12 -20.25 -5.21
N ARG A 122 -18.93 -20.05 -6.25
CA ARG A 122 -20.08 -20.92 -6.54
C ARG A 122 -19.68 -22.37 -6.83
N VAL A 123 -18.62 -22.58 -7.60
CA VAL A 123 -18.10 -23.92 -7.87
C VAL A 123 -17.50 -24.55 -6.61
N LEU A 124 -16.76 -23.78 -5.82
CA LEU A 124 -16.18 -24.26 -4.58
C LEU A 124 -17.26 -24.58 -3.54
N ALA A 125 -18.36 -23.85 -3.48
CA ALA A 125 -19.50 -24.17 -2.62
C ALA A 125 -20.10 -25.55 -2.95
N ALA A 126 -20.17 -25.92 -4.23
CA ALA A 126 -20.58 -27.27 -4.62
C ALA A 126 -19.60 -28.34 -4.09
N LYS A 127 -18.28 -28.09 -4.22
CA LYS A 127 -17.23 -28.97 -3.67
C LYS A 127 -17.25 -29.07 -2.15
N VAL A 128 -17.57 -27.98 -1.46
CA VAL A 128 -17.77 -27.96 -0.01
C VAL A 128 -18.92 -28.87 0.39
N LYS A 129 -20.06 -28.83 -0.32
CA LYS A 129 -21.19 -29.73 -0.03
C LYS A 129 -20.84 -31.21 -0.24
N GLU A 130 -20.02 -31.53 -1.24
CA GLU A 130 -19.51 -32.89 -1.46
C GLU A 130 -18.57 -33.38 -0.32
N LEU A 131 -17.90 -32.45 0.36
CA LEU A 131 -16.91 -32.75 1.41
C LEU A 131 -17.51 -32.73 2.82
N VAL A 132 -18.27 -31.68 3.15
CA VAL A 132 -18.77 -31.37 4.51
C VAL A 132 -20.26 -31.70 4.66
N GLY A 133 -20.96 -31.94 3.56
CA GLY A 133 -22.40 -32.22 3.57
C GLY A 133 -23.26 -30.95 3.55
N SER A 134 -24.55 -31.13 3.83
CA SER A 134 -25.57 -30.10 3.70
C SER A 134 -25.51 -29.04 4.82
N PRO A 135 -25.80 -27.75 4.56
CA PRO A 135 -25.62 -26.67 5.53
C PRO A 135 -26.47 -26.76 6.81
N ASP A 136 -27.57 -27.54 6.80
CA ASP A 136 -28.40 -27.83 7.97
C ASP A 136 -27.66 -28.62 9.06
N LYS A 137 -26.57 -29.31 8.70
CA LYS A 137 -25.76 -30.13 9.62
C LYS A 137 -24.46 -29.46 10.05
N TRP A 138 -24.21 -28.23 9.60
CA TRP A 138 -22.96 -27.55 9.89
C TRP A 138 -22.87 -27.08 11.33
N THR A 139 -21.66 -27.06 11.85
CA THR A 139 -21.28 -26.49 13.13
C THR A 139 -20.50 -25.20 12.96
N LYS A 140 -20.22 -24.51 14.07
CA LYS A 140 -19.33 -23.35 14.11
C LYS A 140 -17.95 -23.65 13.51
N ASP A 141 -17.41 -24.84 13.76
CA ASP A 141 -16.09 -25.23 13.26
C ASP A 141 -16.09 -25.42 11.74
N ASN A 142 -17.20 -25.91 11.17
CA ASN A 142 -17.33 -25.96 9.71
C ASN A 142 -17.27 -24.55 9.11
N ILE A 143 -18.01 -23.60 9.66
CA ILE A 143 -18.01 -22.21 9.15
C ILE A 143 -16.63 -21.57 9.29
N LYS A 144 -15.96 -21.79 10.43
CA LYS A 144 -14.59 -21.33 10.67
C LYS A 144 -13.60 -21.85 9.62
N GLU A 145 -13.66 -23.13 9.29
CA GLU A 145 -12.76 -23.74 8.31
C GLU A 145 -13.05 -23.27 6.88
N LEU A 146 -14.33 -23.03 6.56
CA LEU A 146 -14.75 -22.62 5.22
C LEU A 146 -14.40 -21.17 4.90
N GLY A 147 -14.33 -20.28 5.90
CA GLY A 147 -13.95 -18.87 5.72
C GLY A 147 -14.70 -18.22 4.56
N ASN A 148 -13.96 -17.64 3.60
CA ASN A 148 -14.53 -16.95 2.44
C ASN A 148 -15.35 -17.86 1.52
N LEU A 149 -15.18 -19.19 1.57
CA LEU A 149 -15.95 -20.11 0.72
C LEU A 149 -17.45 -20.10 1.03
N VAL A 150 -17.84 -19.64 2.23
CA VAL A 150 -19.25 -19.50 2.61
C VAL A 150 -19.99 -18.50 1.70
N ALA A 151 -19.31 -17.48 1.17
CA ALA A 151 -19.90 -16.54 0.21
C ALA A 151 -20.28 -17.17 -1.14
N GLY A 152 -19.89 -18.43 -1.42
CA GLY A 152 -20.32 -19.15 -2.63
C GLY A 152 -21.71 -19.78 -2.55
N PHE A 153 -22.32 -19.80 -1.37
CA PHE A 153 -23.61 -20.42 -1.12
C PHE A 153 -24.74 -19.46 -1.46
N LEU A 154 -25.79 -19.95 -2.09
CA LEU A 154 -26.97 -19.14 -2.38
C LEU A 154 -27.68 -18.75 -1.07
N PRO A 155 -28.43 -17.63 -1.05
CA PRO A 155 -29.24 -17.25 0.10
C PRO A 155 -30.15 -18.37 0.61
N SER A 156 -30.74 -19.16 -0.31
CA SER A 156 -31.57 -20.33 0.03
C SER A 156 -30.79 -21.49 0.68
N GLU A 157 -29.50 -21.63 0.40
CA GLU A 157 -28.61 -22.62 1.01
C GLU A 157 -28.12 -22.13 2.38
N LEU A 158 -27.76 -20.85 2.51
CA LEU A 158 -27.40 -20.23 3.79
C LEU A 158 -28.56 -20.24 4.79
N LYS A 159 -29.80 -20.13 4.30
CA LYS A 159 -31.02 -20.21 5.13
C LYS A 159 -31.17 -21.57 5.83
N GLN A 160 -30.48 -22.61 5.38
CA GLN A 160 -30.53 -23.94 6.02
C GLN A 160 -29.66 -24.00 7.28
N ILE A 161 -28.69 -23.10 7.44
CA ILE A 161 -27.84 -23.03 8.63
C ILE A 161 -28.71 -22.71 9.86
N GLY A 162 -28.44 -23.42 10.96
CA GLY A 162 -29.12 -23.20 12.24
C GLY A 162 -28.87 -21.79 12.78
N ALA A 163 -29.89 -21.13 13.32
CA ALA A 163 -29.78 -19.75 13.81
C ALA A 163 -28.71 -19.60 14.92
N GLN A 164 -28.63 -20.57 15.83
CA GLN A 164 -27.58 -20.59 16.86
C GLN A 164 -26.18 -20.74 16.27
N VAL A 165 -26.02 -21.55 15.21
CA VAL A 165 -24.72 -21.73 14.53
C VAL A 165 -24.29 -20.43 13.84
N VAL A 166 -25.21 -19.70 13.22
CA VAL A 166 -24.95 -18.36 12.66
C VAL A 166 -24.46 -17.40 13.75
N LYS A 167 -25.17 -17.35 14.88
CA LYS A 167 -24.80 -16.51 16.03
C LYS A 167 -23.41 -16.86 16.57
N ASP A 168 -23.13 -18.14 16.78
CA ASP A 168 -21.86 -18.59 17.33
C ASP A 168 -20.67 -18.37 16.38
N SER A 169 -20.96 -18.16 15.08
CA SER A 169 -19.98 -18.01 13.99
C SER A 169 -19.81 -16.58 13.48
N LEU A 170 -20.49 -15.59 14.06
CA LEU A 170 -20.46 -14.20 13.58
C LEU A 170 -19.05 -13.67 13.35
N GLN A 171 -18.14 -13.92 14.29
CA GLN A 171 -16.74 -13.48 14.20
C GLN A 171 -15.99 -13.98 12.95
N PHE A 172 -16.45 -15.07 12.33
CA PHE A 172 -15.86 -15.63 11.12
C PHE A 172 -16.47 -15.05 9.83
N PHE A 173 -17.57 -14.31 9.92
CA PHE A 173 -18.21 -13.63 8.79
C PHE A 173 -17.67 -12.23 8.54
N LYS A 174 -16.95 -11.65 9.51
CA LYS A 174 -16.45 -10.28 9.45
C LYS A 174 -15.79 -9.92 8.11
N ASP A 175 -14.92 -10.78 7.62
CA ASP A 175 -14.11 -10.54 6.41
C ASP A 175 -14.69 -11.19 5.14
N VAL A 176 -15.84 -11.86 5.25
CA VAL A 176 -16.48 -12.55 4.14
C VAL A 176 -17.29 -11.57 3.29
N ASP A 177 -17.05 -11.60 1.97
CA ASP A 177 -17.68 -10.68 1.03
C ASP A 177 -19.03 -11.23 0.54
N PHE A 178 -20.02 -11.19 1.42
CA PHE A 178 -21.40 -11.56 1.10
C PHE A 178 -22.07 -10.50 0.21
N ASP A 179 -22.94 -10.95 -0.69
CA ASP A 179 -23.90 -10.08 -1.37
C ASP A 179 -25.05 -9.68 -0.43
N LEU A 180 -25.85 -8.70 -0.86
CA LEU A 180 -26.91 -8.13 -0.01
C LEU A 180 -27.97 -9.16 0.37
N ASP A 181 -28.31 -10.10 -0.52
CA ASP A 181 -29.33 -11.11 -0.26
C ASP A 181 -28.82 -12.14 0.77
N GLN A 182 -27.55 -12.53 0.67
CA GLN A 182 -26.88 -13.37 1.64
C GLN A 182 -26.80 -12.71 3.01
N VAL A 183 -26.40 -11.43 3.04
CA VAL A 183 -26.34 -10.61 4.26
C VAL A 183 -27.72 -10.52 4.93
N GLN A 184 -28.79 -10.31 4.16
CA GLN A 184 -30.16 -10.29 4.70
C GLN A 184 -30.54 -11.61 5.36
N VAL A 185 -30.25 -12.75 4.72
CA VAL A 185 -30.52 -14.08 5.30
C VAL A 185 -29.76 -14.30 6.61
N ILE A 186 -28.49 -13.88 6.68
CA ILE A 186 -27.66 -13.99 7.89
C ILE A 186 -28.26 -13.13 9.02
N VAL A 187 -28.67 -11.90 8.71
CA VAL A 187 -29.27 -10.98 9.68
C VAL A 187 -30.64 -11.49 10.17
N GLU A 188 -31.49 -12.01 9.28
CA GLU A 188 -32.77 -12.64 9.68
C GLU A 188 -32.56 -13.82 10.63
N LYS A 189 -31.57 -14.66 10.35
CA LYS A 189 -31.20 -15.77 11.23
C LYS A 189 -30.69 -15.28 12.57
N LEU A 190 -29.83 -14.26 12.58
CA LEU A 190 -29.34 -13.67 13.82
C LEU A 190 -30.49 -13.13 14.67
N LYS A 191 -31.40 -12.33 14.08
CA LYS A 191 -32.59 -11.78 14.76
C LYS A 191 -33.47 -12.84 15.42
N SER A 192 -33.54 -14.04 14.84
CA SER A 192 -34.29 -15.15 15.45
C SER A 192 -33.62 -15.75 16.71
N SER A 193 -32.37 -15.38 17.00
CA SER A 193 -31.54 -15.95 18.08
C SER A 193 -31.00 -14.92 19.09
N ILE A 194 -31.20 -13.62 18.84
CA ILE A 194 -30.74 -12.53 19.72
C ILE A 194 -31.74 -11.37 19.75
N ASP A 195 -31.90 -10.77 20.92
CA ASP A 195 -32.53 -9.46 21.03
C ASP A 195 -31.52 -8.37 20.61
N LEU A 196 -31.90 -7.54 19.65
CA LEU A 196 -31.06 -6.45 19.12
C LEU A 196 -30.68 -5.40 20.18
N SER A 197 -31.47 -5.28 21.25
CA SER A 197 -31.15 -4.40 22.37
C SER A 197 -29.92 -4.87 23.17
N GLN A 198 -29.59 -6.16 23.09
CA GLN A 198 -28.53 -6.84 23.84
C GLN A 198 -27.23 -7.00 23.06
N LEU A 199 -27.18 -6.52 21.80
CA LEU A 199 -25.94 -6.52 21.01
C LEU A 199 -24.88 -5.67 21.72
N ASN A 200 -23.72 -6.27 21.95
CA ASN A 200 -22.58 -5.56 22.53
C ASN A 200 -21.57 -5.14 21.44
N LYS A 201 -20.49 -4.49 21.86
CA LYS A 201 -19.42 -4.02 20.97
C LYS A 201 -18.83 -5.15 20.12
N ASP A 202 -18.57 -6.31 20.72
CA ASP A 202 -17.83 -7.39 20.06
C ASP A 202 -18.72 -8.09 19.04
N ASP A 203 -20.03 -8.22 19.30
CA ASP A 203 -21.00 -8.77 18.35
C ASP A 203 -21.10 -7.93 17.06
N VAL A 204 -21.02 -6.61 17.20
CA VAL A 204 -21.16 -5.65 16.09
C VAL A 204 -19.89 -5.58 15.26
N VAL A 205 -18.73 -5.64 15.91
CA VAL A 205 -17.45 -5.80 15.21
C VAL A 205 -17.39 -7.13 14.46
N ALA A 206 -17.93 -8.20 15.07
CA ALA A 206 -18.01 -9.52 14.45
C ALA A 206 -18.94 -9.54 13.22
N LEU A 207 -20.00 -8.74 13.23
CA LEU A 207 -20.91 -8.60 12.08
C LEU A 207 -20.22 -8.03 10.83
N GLY A 208 -19.21 -7.17 10.98
CA GLY A 208 -18.43 -6.61 9.87
C GLY A 208 -19.32 -6.12 8.73
N LYS A 209 -19.07 -6.61 7.51
CA LYS A 209 -19.87 -6.29 6.31
C LYS A 209 -21.32 -6.76 6.34
N ALA A 210 -21.66 -7.77 7.15
CA ALA A 210 -23.03 -8.27 7.27
C ALA A 210 -23.97 -7.27 7.98
N ILE A 211 -23.41 -6.19 8.54
CA ILE A 211 -24.19 -5.15 9.18
C ILE A 211 -25.07 -4.35 8.20
N ASP A 212 -24.73 -4.35 6.91
CA ASP A 212 -25.52 -3.72 5.84
C ASP A 212 -26.89 -4.42 5.63
N GLY A 213 -27.13 -5.58 6.25
CA GLY A 213 -28.42 -6.29 6.21
C GLY A 213 -29.47 -5.80 7.19
N PHE A 214 -29.09 -4.93 8.14
CA PHE A 214 -30.05 -4.35 9.07
C PHE A 214 -30.87 -3.25 8.41
N LEU A 215 -32.18 -3.27 8.64
CA LEU A 215 -33.07 -2.19 8.22
C LEU A 215 -32.94 -1.00 9.17
N SER A 216 -33.34 0.19 8.72
CA SER A 216 -33.36 1.39 9.57
C SER A 216 -34.17 1.20 10.86
N SER A 217 -35.22 0.37 10.82
CA SER A 217 -36.04 0.03 11.99
C SER A 217 -35.35 -0.90 12.97
N ASP A 218 -34.34 -1.66 12.53
CA ASP A 218 -33.53 -2.52 13.39
C ASP A 218 -32.44 -1.71 14.09
N ILE A 219 -31.80 -0.77 13.37
CA ILE A 219 -30.78 0.13 13.93
C ILE A 219 -31.37 0.98 15.06
N GLY A 220 -32.62 1.42 14.92
CA GLY A 220 -33.34 2.16 15.98
C GLY A 220 -33.54 1.37 17.28
N LYS A 221 -33.34 0.04 17.28
CA LYS A 221 -33.43 -0.81 18.48
C LYS A 221 -32.07 -1.07 19.14
N MET A 222 -30.97 -0.64 18.50
CA MET A 222 -29.61 -0.81 19.02
C MET A 222 -29.20 0.38 19.91
N THR A 223 -28.19 0.20 20.77
CA THR A 223 -27.66 1.29 21.61
C THR A 223 -26.82 2.28 20.79
N GLN A 224 -26.75 3.55 21.22
CA GLN A 224 -25.96 4.59 20.53
C GLN A 224 -24.48 4.23 20.39
N THR A 225 -23.88 3.60 21.41
CA THR A 225 -22.49 3.13 21.40
C THR A 225 -22.26 2.06 20.32
N VAL A 226 -23.20 1.15 20.16
CA VAL A 226 -23.15 0.08 19.15
C VAL A 226 -23.22 0.64 17.74
N VAL A 227 -24.14 1.58 17.49
CA VAL A 227 -24.28 2.26 16.19
C VAL A 227 -23.00 3.04 15.83
N PHE A 228 -22.31 3.61 16.83
CA PHE A 228 -21.02 4.28 16.61
C PHE A 228 -19.89 3.32 16.19
N ILE A 229 -19.85 2.11 16.74
CA ILE A 229 -18.81 1.11 16.42
C ILE A 229 -19.04 0.47 15.06
N ALA A 230 -20.30 0.25 14.69
CA ALA A 230 -20.75 -0.27 13.40
C ALA A 230 -20.28 0.58 12.20
N PHE A 231 -20.19 1.89 12.42
CA PHE A 231 -20.03 2.93 11.42
C PHE A 231 -18.88 2.76 10.41
N PRO A 232 -17.64 2.37 10.78
CA PRO A 232 -16.54 2.26 9.82
C PRO A 232 -16.72 1.08 8.85
N GLU A 233 -17.57 0.12 9.21
CA GLU A 233 -17.74 -1.15 8.51
C GLU A 233 -19.00 -1.19 7.62
N MET A 234 -19.94 -0.22 7.75
CA MET A 234 -21.17 -0.21 6.96
C MET A 234 -21.01 0.62 5.68
N LYS A 235 -21.22 -0.02 4.52
CA LYS A 235 -21.14 0.63 3.20
C LYS A 235 -22.33 1.56 2.96
N ILE A 236 -23.48 1.22 3.53
CA ILE A 236 -24.73 2.02 3.46
C ILE A 236 -24.65 3.24 4.40
N ALA A 237 -23.76 3.24 5.41
CA ALA A 237 -23.75 4.28 6.43
C ALA A 237 -22.99 5.56 6.08
N LYS A 238 -22.32 5.71 4.92
CA LYS A 238 -21.67 7.00 4.57
C LYS A 238 -22.60 8.22 4.67
N ASP A 239 -23.89 8.04 4.42
CA ASP A 239 -24.91 9.09 4.56
C ASP A 239 -25.37 9.33 6.00
N VAL A 240 -25.33 8.30 6.85
CA VAL A 240 -25.70 8.36 8.28
C VAL A 240 -24.51 8.79 9.15
N ALA A 241 -23.30 8.56 8.65
CA ALA A 241 -22.03 8.61 9.35
C ALA A 241 -21.35 10.00 9.36
N MET A 242 -21.52 10.73 8.27
CA MET A 242 -20.86 12.03 8.05
C MET A 242 -21.00 13.06 9.20
N PRO A 243 -22.10 13.12 9.98
CA PRO A 243 -22.22 14.02 11.12
C PRO A 243 -21.19 13.78 12.24
N ILE A 244 -20.78 12.52 12.46
CA ILE A 244 -19.90 12.12 13.57
C ILE A 244 -18.42 12.34 13.20
N LEU A 245 -18.02 12.03 11.96
CA LEU A 245 -16.65 12.30 11.46
C LEU A 245 -16.31 13.81 11.50
N ARG A 246 -17.31 14.66 11.19
CA ARG A 246 -17.22 16.12 11.35
C ARG A 246 -16.92 16.53 12.80
N GLN A 247 -17.31 15.74 13.80
CA GLN A 247 -17.06 16.01 15.21
C GLN A 247 -15.60 15.72 15.63
N PHE A 248 -14.92 14.77 14.98
CA PHE A 248 -13.53 14.42 15.25
C PHE A 248 -12.53 15.40 14.60
N ILE A 249 -12.74 15.77 13.34
CA ILE A 249 -11.99 16.85 12.67
C ILE A 249 -12.11 18.15 13.48
N LYS A 250 -13.32 18.42 14.03
CA LYS A 250 -13.52 19.51 14.99
C LYS A 250 -12.63 19.40 16.23
N LYS A 251 -12.34 18.21 16.78
CA LYS A 251 -11.47 18.05 17.96
C LYS A 251 -9.99 18.36 17.68
N VAL A 252 -9.44 17.91 16.55
CA VAL A 252 -8.05 18.22 16.14
C VAL A 252 -7.91 19.72 15.86
N LEU A 253 -8.85 20.29 15.10
CA LEU A 253 -8.94 21.74 14.90
C LEU A 253 -9.13 22.49 16.22
N THR A 254 -9.84 21.92 17.19
CA THR A 254 -10.01 22.53 18.53
C THR A 254 -8.72 22.49 19.33
N LEU A 255 -7.88 21.45 19.19
CA LEU A 255 -6.59 21.38 19.86
C LEU A 255 -5.61 22.40 19.25
N ALA A 256 -5.55 22.48 17.92
CA ALA A 256 -4.80 23.53 17.22
C ALA A 256 -5.28 24.93 17.61
N LYS A 257 -6.60 25.14 17.70
CA LYS A 257 -7.19 26.40 18.20
C LYS A 257 -6.84 26.68 19.66
N LYS A 258 -6.79 25.68 20.54
CA LYS A 258 -6.39 25.85 21.95
C LYS A 258 -4.93 26.24 22.08
N VAL A 259 -4.04 25.65 21.27
CA VAL A 259 -2.63 26.06 21.17
C VAL A 259 -2.57 27.52 20.69
N ARG A 260 -3.32 27.88 19.64
CA ARG A 260 -3.45 29.26 19.13
C ARG A 260 -3.91 30.25 20.20
N THR A 261 -4.98 29.95 20.95
CA THR A 261 -5.48 30.83 22.02
C THR A 261 -4.47 31.02 23.13
N LYS A 262 -3.65 30.01 23.43
CA LYS A 262 -2.65 30.07 24.50
C LYS A 262 -1.37 30.80 24.07
N TRP A 263 -0.98 30.69 22.81
CA TRP A 263 0.30 31.20 22.32
C TRP A 263 0.17 32.51 21.52
N GLY A 264 -1.03 32.94 21.15
CA GLY A 264 -1.25 34.18 20.37
C GLY A 264 -1.32 33.93 18.85
N ASP A 265 -1.32 35.00 18.06
CA ASP A 265 -1.27 34.92 16.60
C ASP A 265 0.13 34.50 16.12
N ILE A 266 0.21 33.67 15.08
CA ILE A 266 1.47 33.17 14.51
C ILE A 266 2.32 34.30 13.90
N ASN A 267 1.67 35.43 13.60
CA ASN A 267 2.27 36.63 13.01
C ASN A 267 2.53 37.75 14.02
N ALA A 268 2.25 37.53 15.31
CA ALA A 268 2.56 38.50 16.35
C ALA A 268 4.08 38.51 16.59
N THR A 269 4.82 39.22 15.73
CA THR A 269 6.13 39.74 16.07
C THR A 269 5.91 40.76 17.18
N ASP A 270 6.48 40.55 18.36
CA ASP A 270 6.55 41.62 19.34
C ASP A 270 7.32 42.78 18.70
N SER A 271 6.59 43.89 18.52
CA SER A 271 7.18 45.22 18.42
C SER A 271 7.98 45.45 19.70
N ASP A 272 9.28 45.66 19.51
CA ASP A 272 10.21 46.32 20.43
C ASP A 272 10.46 45.63 21.79
N GLU A 273 11.73 45.25 22.01
CA GLU A 273 12.38 44.95 23.30
C GLU A 273 12.21 43.56 23.97
N SER A 274 11.60 42.56 23.34
CA SER A 274 11.53 41.19 23.88
C SER A 274 12.42 40.21 23.11
N ASP A 275 13.50 39.73 23.72
CA ASP A 275 14.46 38.72 23.20
C ASP A 275 13.84 37.32 22.97
N SER A 276 12.53 37.18 22.75
CA SER A 276 11.90 35.86 22.55
C SER A 276 10.56 35.95 21.82
N PRO A 277 10.46 35.52 20.55
CA PRO A 277 9.16 35.40 19.88
C PRO A 277 8.33 34.26 20.51
N SER A 278 7.11 34.58 20.95
CA SER A 278 6.13 33.63 21.50
C SER A 278 5.54 32.68 20.43
N TRP A 279 5.54 33.09 19.16
CA TRP A 279 5.47 32.22 17.99
C TRP A 279 6.66 32.50 17.06
N GLY A 280 7.59 31.56 17.01
CA GLY A 280 8.70 31.52 16.08
C GLY A 280 9.04 30.08 15.75
N PHE A 281 9.91 29.86 14.79
CA PHE A 281 10.39 28.53 14.39
C PHE A 281 10.89 27.68 15.58
N LEU A 282 11.41 28.30 16.65
CA LEU A 282 11.78 27.65 17.91
C LEU A 282 10.61 26.96 18.65
N ASN A 283 9.38 27.48 18.55
CA ASN A 283 8.18 26.84 19.09
C ASN A 283 7.55 25.85 18.10
N LEU A 284 7.72 26.08 16.79
CA LEU A 284 7.35 25.11 15.75
C LEU A 284 8.16 23.80 15.91
N LYS A 285 9.44 23.91 16.28
CA LYS A 285 10.30 22.78 16.69
C LYS A 285 9.73 21.95 17.84
N LYS A 286 9.02 22.57 18.79
CA LYS A 286 8.38 21.89 19.94
C LYS A 286 7.09 21.16 19.54
N LEU A 287 6.48 21.50 18.41
CA LEU A 287 5.25 20.87 17.92
C LEU A 287 5.50 19.50 17.29
N GLY A 288 6.69 19.25 16.73
CA GLY A 288 7.03 17.99 16.05
C GLY A 288 5.96 17.63 15.00
N HIS A 289 5.44 16.40 15.04
CA HIS A 289 4.34 15.93 14.19
C HIS A 289 3.07 16.81 14.22
N ILE A 290 2.80 17.58 15.28
CA ILE A 290 1.63 18.47 15.35
C ILE A 290 1.74 19.59 14.29
N ALA A 291 2.96 19.95 13.86
CA ALA A 291 3.20 20.95 12.83
C ALA A 291 2.58 20.58 11.48
N LEU A 292 2.35 19.29 11.20
CA LEU A 292 1.69 18.81 9.99
C LEU A 292 0.21 19.26 9.89
N GLY A 293 -0.39 19.65 11.02
CA GLY A 293 -1.76 20.18 11.07
C GLY A 293 -1.89 21.67 10.78
N ILE A 294 -0.78 22.38 10.55
CA ILE A 294 -0.77 23.83 10.26
C ILE A 294 -1.21 24.05 8.81
N ALA A 295 -2.12 25.00 8.57
CA ALA A 295 -2.58 25.29 7.22
C ALA A 295 -1.45 25.89 6.38
N LYS A 296 -1.43 25.62 5.07
CA LYS A 296 -0.40 26.17 4.17
C LYS A 296 -0.39 27.71 4.19
N GLU A 297 -1.55 28.34 4.33
CA GLU A 297 -1.69 29.79 4.47
C GLU A 297 -0.99 30.30 5.74
N GLU A 298 -1.06 29.57 6.84
CA GLU A 298 -0.41 29.94 8.10
C GLU A 298 1.11 29.73 8.03
N LEU A 299 1.58 28.70 7.33
CA LEU A 299 3.00 28.52 7.03
C LEU A 299 3.55 29.63 6.13
N ARG A 300 2.70 30.17 5.25
CA ARG A 300 3.08 31.30 4.41
C ARG A 300 3.41 32.49 5.27
N ASP A 301 2.69 32.74 6.36
CA ASP A 301 2.80 33.98 7.14
C ASP A 301 3.89 33.97 8.23
N LEU A 302 4.59 32.85 8.42
CA LEU A 302 5.69 32.72 9.40
C LEU A 302 6.76 33.83 9.28
N PRO A 303 7.36 34.30 10.38
CA PRO A 303 8.48 35.26 10.33
C PRO A 303 9.63 34.77 9.43
N ILE A 304 10.35 35.68 8.76
CA ILE A 304 11.48 35.27 7.89
C ILE A 304 12.67 34.79 8.73
N ARG A 305 12.99 35.48 9.83
CA ARG A 305 14.12 35.15 10.73
C ARG A 305 13.77 34.01 11.70
N GLY A 306 14.74 33.14 11.96
CA GLY A 306 14.62 31.99 12.86
C GLY A 306 14.27 30.68 12.16
N ILE A 307 13.96 30.69 10.85
CA ILE A 307 13.67 29.49 10.07
C ILE A 307 14.84 28.50 10.05
N GLU A 308 16.04 29.04 10.05
CA GLU A 308 17.32 28.33 10.14
C GLU A 308 17.42 27.44 11.40
N ASP A 309 16.81 27.86 12.52
CA ASP A 309 16.91 27.15 13.81
C ASP A 309 15.95 25.96 13.96
N ALA A 310 14.98 25.83 13.06
CA ALA A 310 13.96 24.79 13.11
C ALA A 310 13.89 23.91 11.87
N ILE A 311 14.50 24.34 10.75
CA ILE A 311 14.42 23.57 9.51
C ILE A 311 14.96 22.15 9.67
N ASP A 312 15.99 21.97 10.50
CA ASP A 312 16.59 20.67 10.83
C ASP A 312 15.62 19.69 11.51
N VAL A 313 14.67 20.19 12.29
CA VAL A 313 13.64 19.38 12.96
C VAL A 313 12.45 19.17 12.05
N LEU A 314 11.98 20.22 11.38
CA LEU A 314 10.83 20.14 10.48
C LEU A 314 11.12 19.29 9.25
N GLY A 315 12.36 19.32 8.77
CA GLY A 315 12.82 18.51 7.65
C GLY A 315 12.83 17.01 7.96
N ARG A 316 12.86 16.59 9.23
CA ARG A 316 12.80 15.16 9.59
C ARG A 316 11.39 14.57 9.46
N GLU A 317 10.37 15.41 9.46
CA GLU A 317 8.97 15.01 9.30
C GLU A 317 8.68 14.68 7.83
N LYS A 318 8.08 13.52 7.54
CA LYS A 318 7.95 13.01 6.16
C LYS A 318 6.61 13.31 5.49
N ASP A 319 5.58 13.61 6.30
CA ASP A 319 4.18 13.62 5.84
C ASP A 319 3.63 15.01 5.52
N TRP A 320 4.51 16.00 5.30
CA TRP A 320 4.09 17.31 4.81
C TRP A 320 3.38 17.20 3.47
N ASP A 321 2.31 17.97 3.29
CA ASP A 321 1.67 18.08 1.98
C ASP A 321 2.47 19.00 1.03
N ARG A 322 2.18 18.88 -0.27
CA ARG A 322 2.89 19.62 -1.32
C ARG A 322 2.76 21.14 -1.16
N GLY A 323 1.60 21.62 -0.75
CA GLY A 323 1.34 23.03 -0.48
C GLY A 323 2.15 23.52 0.72
N GLN A 324 2.16 22.77 1.82
CA GLN A 324 2.95 23.12 3.00
C GLN A 324 4.45 23.23 2.69
N ILE A 325 5.02 22.25 1.97
CA ILE A 325 6.43 22.31 1.53
C ILE A 325 6.72 23.54 0.72
N LEU A 326 5.84 23.89 -0.21
CA LEU A 326 6.02 25.08 -1.03
C LEU A 326 6.06 26.34 -0.16
N MET A 327 5.20 26.44 0.85
CA MET A 327 5.14 27.61 1.73
C MET A 327 6.39 27.73 2.60
N VAL A 328 6.84 26.63 3.22
CA VAL A 328 8.09 26.60 4.00
C VAL A 328 9.29 26.96 3.13
N LEU A 329 9.40 26.39 1.93
CA LEU A 329 10.49 26.73 1.01
C LEU A 329 10.41 28.17 0.50
N THR A 330 9.22 28.73 0.33
CA THR A 330 9.10 30.14 -0.06
C THR A 330 9.66 31.03 1.06
N ARG A 331 9.38 30.68 2.32
CA ARG A 331 9.92 31.42 3.47
C ARG A 331 11.44 31.24 3.63
N LEU A 332 11.97 30.04 3.36
CA LEU A 332 13.42 29.80 3.30
C LEU A 332 14.12 30.63 2.22
N ARG A 333 13.51 30.77 1.04
CA ARG A 333 14.07 31.58 -0.05
C ARG A 333 14.15 33.06 0.34
N GLU A 334 13.11 33.59 0.98
CA GLU A 334 13.09 34.96 1.49
C GLU A 334 14.18 35.18 2.54
N TYR A 335 14.42 34.19 3.40
CA TYR A 335 15.54 34.23 4.36
C TYR A 335 16.90 34.22 3.66
N TRP A 336 17.12 33.30 2.72
CA TRP A 336 18.37 33.25 1.96
C TRP A 336 18.64 34.54 1.19
N GLU A 337 17.61 35.14 0.58
CA GLU A 337 17.72 36.45 -0.07
C GLU A 337 18.09 37.57 0.92
N MET A 338 17.46 37.59 2.10
CA MET A 338 17.76 38.56 3.16
C MET A 338 19.21 38.48 3.64
N GLU A 339 19.73 37.26 3.79
CA GLU A 339 21.11 36.99 4.23
C GLU A 339 22.13 36.98 3.06
N ASN A 340 21.70 37.33 1.84
CA ASN A 340 22.51 37.31 0.63
C ASN A 340 23.21 35.95 0.38
N LEU A 341 22.51 34.87 0.71
CA LEU A 341 22.92 33.48 0.49
C LEU A 341 22.46 33.00 -0.88
N ASP A 342 23.35 32.30 -1.59
CA ASP A 342 23.05 31.65 -2.86
C ASP A 342 23.31 30.15 -2.75
N PHE A 343 22.61 29.36 -3.57
CA PHE A 343 22.77 27.90 -3.63
C PHE A 343 24.22 27.50 -3.93
N SER A 344 25.00 28.34 -4.61
CA SER A 344 26.43 28.12 -4.84
C SER A 344 27.29 28.12 -3.57
N ASN A 345 26.79 28.64 -2.44
CA ASN A 345 27.48 28.70 -1.16
C ASN A 345 27.01 27.61 -0.18
N PHE A 346 26.07 26.75 -0.57
CA PHE A 346 25.50 25.74 0.32
C PHE A 346 26.54 24.69 0.70
N THR A 347 26.40 24.19 1.92
CA THR A 347 27.22 23.13 2.50
C THR A 347 26.43 21.83 2.66
N GLU A 348 27.13 20.78 3.09
CA GLU A 348 26.50 19.50 3.40
C GLU A 348 25.57 19.60 4.60
N VAL A 349 25.85 20.50 5.54
CA VAL A 349 24.97 20.77 6.70
C VAL A 349 23.65 21.35 6.20
N ASP A 350 23.69 22.31 5.28
CA ASP A 350 22.48 22.97 4.76
C ASP A 350 21.56 21.98 4.04
N ILE A 351 22.12 21.13 3.17
CA ILE A 351 21.35 20.09 2.46
C ILE A 351 20.75 19.07 3.43
N ASN A 352 21.50 18.65 4.46
CA ASN A 352 21.00 17.70 5.44
C ASN A 352 19.88 18.30 6.31
N SER A 353 20.00 19.58 6.68
CA SER A 353 19.00 20.29 7.49
C SER A 353 17.67 20.47 6.74
N LEU A 354 17.67 20.56 5.41
CA LEU A 354 16.42 20.65 4.63
C LEU A 354 15.55 19.39 4.74
N GLY A 355 16.13 18.22 4.96
CA GLY A 355 15.39 16.94 5.03
C GLY A 355 14.36 16.78 3.91
N THR A 356 13.10 16.53 4.26
CA THR A 356 12.01 16.35 3.29
C THR A 356 11.80 17.57 2.38
N PHE A 357 12.13 18.78 2.81
CA PHE A 357 11.90 20.00 2.01
C PHE A 357 12.79 20.05 0.77
N LEU A 358 13.89 19.28 0.74
CA LEU A 358 14.74 19.11 -0.44
C LEU A 358 13.93 18.69 -1.68
N ARG A 359 12.84 17.92 -1.52
CA ARG A 359 11.95 17.48 -2.61
C ARG A 359 11.19 18.62 -3.30
N GLY A 360 11.07 19.76 -2.62
CA GLY A 360 10.37 20.94 -3.11
C GLY A 360 11.26 21.94 -3.86
N LEU A 361 12.59 21.81 -3.82
CA LEU A 361 13.48 22.67 -4.61
C LEU A 361 13.15 22.59 -6.11
N ALA A 362 13.52 23.58 -6.90
CA ALA A 362 13.40 23.56 -8.34
C ALA A 362 14.61 22.84 -8.98
N GLN A 363 14.57 22.60 -10.29
CA GLN A 363 15.67 21.89 -10.96
C GLN A 363 16.87 22.81 -11.20
N ASP A 364 16.61 24.07 -11.53
CA ASP A 364 17.59 25.15 -11.67
C ASP A 364 18.27 25.48 -10.33
N GLU A 365 17.52 25.43 -9.21
CA GLU A 365 18.09 25.59 -7.87
C GLU A 365 19.12 24.49 -7.56
N LEU A 366 18.78 23.22 -7.80
CA LEU A 366 19.73 22.12 -7.59
C LEU A 366 20.97 22.24 -8.48
N LYS A 367 20.84 22.74 -9.72
CA LYS A 367 21.97 22.91 -10.64
C LYS A 367 22.98 23.97 -10.18
N LYS A 368 22.59 24.87 -9.27
CA LYS A 368 23.47 25.90 -8.72
C LYS A 368 24.30 25.41 -7.53
N LEU A 369 23.97 24.25 -6.96
CA LEU A 369 24.73 23.68 -5.84
C LEU A 369 26.16 23.33 -6.25
N PRO A 370 27.15 23.46 -5.35
CA PRO A 370 28.49 22.93 -5.58
C PRO A 370 28.45 21.44 -5.88
N GLU A 371 29.38 20.95 -6.70
CA GLU A 371 29.38 19.59 -7.22
C GLU A 371 29.26 18.52 -6.13
N LYS A 372 30.08 18.60 -5.08
CA LYS A 372 30.03 17.69 -3.93
C LYS A 372 28.67 17.72 -3.21
N ILE A 373 28.06 18.90 -3.13
CA ILE A 373 26.82 19.14 -2.41
C ILE A 373 25.61 18.66 -3.22
N LEU A 374 25.68 18.80 -4.55
CA LEU A 374 24.72 18.21 -5.48
C LEU A 374 24.68 16.68 -5.35
N LEU A 375 25.84 16.02 -5.22
CA LEU A 375 25.88 14.57 -5.00
C LEU A 375 25.18 14.16 -3.69
N THR A 376 25.42 14.89 -2.59
CA THR A 376 24.70 14.66 -1.33
C THR A 376 23.19 14.87 -1.51
N ALA A 377 22.78 15.92 -2.23
CA ALA A 377 21.37 16.18 -2.50
C ALA A 377 20.73 15.06 -3.35
N ILE A 378 21.45 14.51 -4.34
CA ILE A 378 21.00 13.37 -5.15
C ILE A 378 20.75 12.15 -4.27
N ARG A 379 21.70 11.80 -3.40
CA ARG A 379 21.58 10.67 -2.46
C ARG A 379 20.36 10.82 -1.55
N ARG A 380 20.19 12.00 -0.96
CA ARG A 380 19.02 12.33 -0.12
C ARG A 380 17.71 12.21 -0.87
N LEU A 381 17.63 12.75 -2.10
CA LEU A 381 16.46 12.60 -2.95
C LEU A 381 16.20 11.14 -3.36
N GLY A 382 17.25 10.29 -3.43
CA GLY A 382 17.16 8.85 -3.63
C GLY A 382 16.65 8.07 -2.41
N GLU A 383 16.80 8.60 -1.20
CA GLU A 383 16.22 8.01 0.02
C GLU A 383 14.71 8.27 0.12
N GLU A 384 14.22 9.31 -0.56
CA GLU A 384 12.82 9.73 -0.54
C GLU A 384 11.93 8.89 -1.47
N THR A 385 10.69 8.67 -1.03
CA THR A 385 9.64 7.95 -1.80
C THR A 385 8.47 8.89 -2.10
N GLY A 386 7.65 8.56 -3.10
CA GLY A 386 6.43 9.34 -3.39
C GLY A 386 6.65 10.66 -4.13
N LEU A 387 7.81 10.86 -4.77
CA LEU A 387 8.01 11.99 -5.68
C LEU A 387 7.02 11.92 -6.87
N PRO A 388 6.39 13.04 -7.27
CA PRO A 388 5.61 13.12 -8.50
C PRO A 388 6.43 12.66 -9.72
N GLU A 389 5.80 11.98 -10.67
CA GLU A 389 6.50 11.32 -11.79
C GLU A 389 7.35 12.29 -12.63
N ASP A 390 6.87 13.51 -12.86
CA ASP A 390 7.58 14.58 -13.55
C ASP A 390 8.86 14.99 -12.79
N LYS A 391 8.75 15.19 -11.48
CA LYS A 391 9.90 15.50 -10.61
C LYS A 391 10.88 14.34 -10.55
N LEU A 392 10.39 13.12 -10.38
CA LEU A 392 11.22 11.91 -10.32
C LEU A 392 12.09 11.78 -11.57
N LYS A 393 11.50 11.95 -12.77
CA LYS A 393 12.23 11.96 -14.05
C LYS A 393 13.24 13.09 -14.12
N ALA A 394 12.86 14.30 -13.73
CA ALA A 394 13.74 15.46 -13.75
C ALA A 394 14.96 15.29 -12.82
N ARG A 395 14.78 14.70 -11.63
CA ARG A 395 15.87 14.41 -10.69
C ARG A 395 16.78 13.29 -11.16
N ALA A 396 16.19 12.22 -11.69
CA ALA A 396 16.95 11.13 -12.26
C ALA A 396 17.83 11.61 -13.44
N TYR A 397 17.28 12.47 -14.30
CA TYR A 397 18.03 13.11 -15.38
C TYR A 397 19.18 13.98 -14.84
N LEU A 398 18.91 14.85 -13.85
CA LEU A 398 19.95 15.69 -13.24
C LEU A 398 21.10 14.87 -12.67
N ALA A 399 20.79 13.78 -11.95
CA ALA A 399 21.79 12.91 -11.37
C ALA A 399 22.65 12.21 -12.43
N VAL A 400 22.02 11.71 -13.51
CA VAL A 400 22.75 11.06 -14.62
C VAL A 400 23.69 12.03 -15.32
N GLU A 401 23.26 13.26 -15.57
CA GLU A 401 24.12 14.29 -16.16
C GLU A 401 25.31 14.62 -15.25
N HIS A 402 25.10 14.66 -13.93
CA HIS A 402 26.17 14.86 -12.96
C HIS A 402 27.20 13.72 -12.98
N PHE A 403 26.76 12.46 -13.00
CA PHE A 403 27.68 11.32 -13.10
C PHE A 403 28.45 11.29 -14.43
N LYS A 404 27.79 11.69 -15.53
CA LYS A 404 28.46 11.83 -16.83
C LYS A 404 29.54 12.89 -16.82
N SER A 405 29.30 14.05 -16.20
CA SER A 405 30.32 15.10 -16.10
C SER A 405 31.54 14.65 -15.28
N GLN A 406 31.34 13.78 -14.29
CA GLN A 406 32.43 13.27 -13.45
C GLN A 406 33.26 12.19 -14.12
N THR A 407 32.60 11.24 -14.80
CA THR A 407 33.27 10.04 -15.31
C THR A 407 33.61 10.12 -16.79
N GLY A 408 33.01 11.05 -17.55
CA GLY A 408 33.17 11.17 -19.00
C GLY A 408 32.54 10.02 -19.79
N VAL A 409 31.83 9.09 -19.14
CA VAL A 409 31.24 7.89 -19.77
C VAL A 409 29.75 7.83 -19.49
N ASP A 410 28.99 7.46 -20.52
CA ASP A 410 27.52 7.35 -20.46
C ASP A 410 27.00 6.12 -19.69
N ILE A 411 27.90 5.30 -19.13
CA ILE A 411 27.60 4.00 -18.50
C ILE A 411 27.49 4.15 -16.98
N LEU A 412 26.38 3.68 -16.41
CA LEU A 412 26.14 3.70 -14.96
C LEU A 412 26.71 2.44 -14.30
N ASN A 413 27.65 2.63 -13.36
CA ASN A 413 28.27 1.57 -12.54
C ASN A 413 27.50 1.36 -11.22
N SER A 414 27.96 0.45 -10.36
CA SER A 414 27.27 0.11 -9.11
C SER A 414 27.11 1.31 -8.18
N SER A 415 28.16 2.13 -7.99
CA SER A 415 28.09 3.31 -7.12
C SER A 415 27.11 4.37 -7.63
N HIS A 416 27.00 4.56 -8.96
CA HIS A 416 26.00 5.48 -9.51
C HIS A 416 24.56 5.02 -9.23
N ILE A 417 24.29 3.71 -9.25
CA ILE A 417 22.96 3.19 -8.94
C ILE A 417 22.65 3.29 -7.44
N GLU A 418 23.64 3.03 -6.59
CA GLU A 418 23.53 3.25 -5.14
C GLU A 418 23.22 4.71 -4.82
N ASP A 419 23.95 5.64 -5.44
CA ASP A 419 23.76 7.08 -5.25
C ASP A 419 22.39 7.57 -5.74
N LEU A 420 21.82 6.95 -6.79
CA LEU A 420 20.47 7.27 -7.26
C LEU A 420 19.38 6.83 -6.29
N GLY A 421 19.57 5.72 -5.58
CA GLY A 421 18.53 5.09 -4.76
C GLY A 421 17.19 4.99 -5.51
N SER A 422 16.13 5.56 -4.95
CA SER A 422 14.77 5.59 -5.51
C SER A 422 14.66 6.36 -6.83
N LEU A 423 15.59 7.27 -7.14
CA LEU A 423 15.58 8.03 -8.40
C LEU A 423 15.78 7.15 -9.63
N VAL A 424 16.32 5.94 -9.47
CA VAL A 424 16.46 4.97 -10.58
C VAL A 424 15.12 4.65 -11.26
N ALA A 425 14.00 4.82 -10.54
CA ALA A 425 12.65 4.65 -11.08
C ALA A 425 12.28 5.71 -12.13
N GLY A 426 12.89 6.90 -12.07
CA GLY A 426 12.71 8.01 -13.02
C GLY A 426 13.55 7.89 -14.30
N LEU A 427 14.45 6.92 -14.40
CA LEU A 427 15.32 6.78 -15.57
C LEU A 427 14.53 6.43 -16.84
N ASP A 428 14.87 7.12 -17.92
CA ASP A 428 14.29 6.86 -19.22
C ASP A 428 14.81 5.54 -19.84
N ARG A 429 14.17 5.10 -20.93
CA ARG A 429 14.54 3.84 -21.58
C ARG A 429 15.96 3.84 -22.14
N LYS A 430 16.47 4.99 -22.58
CA LYS A 430 17.82 5.10 -23.15
C LYS A 430 18.87 4.89 -22.05
N THR A 431 18.69 5.56 -20.92
CA THR A 431 19.60 5.51 -19.78
C THR A 431 19.57 4.15 -19.09
N LEU A 432 18.40 3.51 -18.99
CA LEU A 432 18.30 2.14 -18.48
C LEU A 432 19.14 1.13 -19.28
N ARG A 433 19.36 1.35 -20.59
CA ARG A 433 20.24 0.47 -21.40
C ARG A 433 21.72 0.66 -21.07
N ASN A 434 22.07 1.81 -20.51
CA ASN A 434 23.44 2.17 -20.17
C ASN A 434 23.83 1.77 -18.74
N ILE A 435 22.97 1.07 -17.99
CA ILE A 435 23.38 0.43 -16.73
C ILE A 435 24.32 -0.75 -17.07
N ALA A 436 25.46 -0.82 -16.40
CA ALA A 436 26.40 -1.93 -16.52
C ALA A 436 25.78 -3.22 -15.97
N LYS A 437 26.24 -4.38 -16.45
CA LYS A 437 25.62 -5.67 -16.10
C LYS A 437 25.80 -6.00 -14.62
N ASP A 438 27.03 -5.89 -14.15
CA ASP A 438 27.43 -5.96 -12.74
C ASP A 438 26.64 -4.95 -11.89
N ALA A 439 26.61 -3.68 -12.32
CA ALA A 439 25.86 -2.63 -11.63
C ALA A 439 24.38 -2.97 -11.43
N PHE A 440 23.73 -3.54 -12.45
CA PHE A 440 22.34 -3.98 -12.35
C PHE A 440 22.17 -5.17 -11.38
N ILE A 441 23.09 -6.14 -11.43
CA ILE A 441 23.02 -7.34 -10.59
C ILE A 441 23.26 -6.99 -9.11
N ASP A 442 24.31 -6.22 -8.83
CA ASP A 442 24.71 -5.85 -7.48
C ASP A 442 23.65 -4.98 -6.79
N ASN A 443 22.94 -4.16 -7.57
CA ASN A 443 21.91 -3.25 -7.08
C ASN A 443 20.47 -3.73 -7.35
N LEU A 444 20.27 -5.00 -7.71
CA LEU A 444 18.96 -5.50 -8.13
C LEU A 444 17.89 -5.30 -7.05
N TYR A 445 18.25 -5.51 -5.79
CA TYR A 445 17.39 -5.26 -4.63
C TYR A 445 16.98 -3.78 -4.51
N ASN A 446 17.93 -2.86 -4.61
CA ASN A 446 17.68 -1.42 -4.53
C ASN A 446 16.81 -0.94 -5.69
N ILE A 447 17.06 -1.43 -6.91
CA ILE A 447 16.28 -1.11 -8.11
C ILE A 447 14.84 -1.63 -8.00
N ALA A 448 14.66 -2.84 -7.48
CA ALA A 448 13.35 -3.42 -7.24
C ALA A 448 12.52 -2.54 -6.29
N ARG A 449 13.09 -2.19 -5.13
CA ARG A 449 12.46 -1.32 -4.14
C ARG A 449 12.10 0.06 -4.69
N ALA A 450 13.01 0.68 -5.45
CA ALA A 450 12.87 2.04 -5.98
C ALA A 450 11.64 2.25 -6.89
N LYS A 451 11.21 1.22 -7.62
CA LYS A 451 10.07 1.34 -8.56
C LYS A 451 8.70 1.34 -7.89
N GLY A 452 8.65 1.50 -6.57
CA GLY A 452 7.38 1.58 -5.84
C GLY A 452 6.72 0.23 -5.63
N TYR A 453 7.51 -0.85 -5.60
CA TYR A 453 7.19 -2.04 -4.80
C TYR A 453 7.49 -1.69 -3.34
N ASP A 454 6.75 -0.70 -2.84
CA ASP A 454 6.95 -0.13 -1.52
C ASP A 454 6.35 -1.07 -0.48
N VAL A 455 7.10 -1.35 0.58
CA VAL A 455 6.60 -2.01 1.79
C VAL A 455 5.39 -1.25 2.34
N LYS A 456 5.34 0.08 2.16
CA LYS A 456 4.16 0.90 2.47
C LYS A 456 2.98 0.68 1.52
N LYS A 457 3.14 0.20 0.29
CA LYS A 457 1.99 -0.25 -0.53
C LYS A 457 1.48 -1.61 -0.10
N VAL A 458 2.34 -2.48 0.42
CA VAL A 458 1.92 -3.75 1.05
C VAL A 458 1.22 -3.46 2.39
N GLU A 459 1.65 -2.43 3.13
CA GLU A 459 0.97 -1.93 4.33
C GLU A 459 -0.26 -1.06 4.03
N GLU A 460 -0.28 -0.29 2.95
CA GLU A 460 -1.46 0.45 2.47
C GLU A 460 -2.44 -0.47 1.75
N TYR A 461 -2.05 -1.62 1.20
CA TYR A 461 -3.03 -2.64 0.78
C TYR A 461 -3.51 -3.51 1.94
N SER A 462 -2.75 -3.57 3.04
CA SER A 462 -3.21 -4.16 4.30
C SER A 462 -4.06 -3.19 5.15
N GLN A 463 -3.91 -1.87 4.98
CA GLN A 463 -4.66 -0.82 5.72
C GLN A 463 -5.67 -0.02 4.87
N ALA A 464 -5.49 0.20 3.57
CA ALA A 464 -6.54 0.70 2.66
C ALA A 464 -7.50 -0.42 2.20
N GLY A 465 -7.17 -1.68 2.55
CA GLY A 465 -8.17 -2.73 2.78
C GLY A 465 -9.07 -2.46 4.00
N GLN A 466 -8.82 -1.40 4.78
CA GLN A 466 -9.60 -0.97 5.95
C GLN A 466 -10.09 0.50 5.88
N THR A 467 -9.92 1.28 4.79
CA THR A 467 -10.53 2.64 4.75
C THR A 467 -10.78 3.23 3.35
N THR A 468 -11.20 2.43 2.37
CA THR A 468 -12.02 2.95 1.25
C THR A 468 -12.96 1.87 0.72
N LEU A 469 -13.98 1.55 1.50
CA LEU A 469 -15.31 1.95 1.03
C LEU A 469 -15.67 3.21 1.78
#